data_AF-A0A6D2I9S2-F1
#
_entry.id   AF-A0A6D2I9S2-F1
#
_cell.length_a   1.000
_cell.length_b   1.000
_cell.length_c   1.000
_cell.angle_alpha   90.00
_cell.angle_beta   90.00
_cell.angle_gamma   90.00
#
_symmetry.space_group_name_H-M   'P 1'
#
loop_
_entity.id
_entity.type
_entity.pdbx_description
1 polymer ?
#
loop_
_entity_poly.entity_id
_entity_poly.type
_entity_poly.pdbx_seq_one_letter_code
_entity_poly.pdbx_strand_id
1 'polypeptide(L)'
;METTLLCGNLNVRVCRVLQERDGHYREINTRVGPRLELQGLRDMVLKGYSLYVLTKRDYIRHLDLSGEDGFKDVSENHRLPRWEPNLSTKEEYERLRAIKVTSRSDSIVVKTSGEVLYVHSRSYETSTLERPRTFRVFKRDPKQVHPSTNDDTLAEVDSLGDEALFLDLGITVKVAADHIGIEPNSIYFTRGDRIRHNNVSCLDMCVYNLATKNINRFHCLSNLEVKDAQWFLPS
;
A
#
# COMPACT_ATOMS: atom_id res chain seq x y z
N MET A 1 8.14 -18.84 11.50
CA MET A 1 8.52 -17.68 12.34
C MET A 1 7.72 -16.52 11.81
N GLU A 2 6.78 -16.05 12.61
CA GLU A 2 5.75 -15.10 12.22
C GLU A 2 6.08 -13.77 12.90
N THR A 3 6.50 -12.76 12.13
CA THR A 3 6.81 -11.45 12.68
C THR A 3 5.55 -10.60 12.61
N THR A 4 4.95 -10.28 13.76
CA THR A 4 3.70 -9.51 13.85
C THR A 4 3.98 -8.04 14.13
N LEU A 5 3.43 -7.16 13.29
CA LEU A 5 3.47 -5.70 13.47
C LEU A 5 2.27 -5.23 14.28
N LEU A 6 2.50 -4.42 15.32
CA LEU A 6 1.45 -3.68 16.02
C LEU A 6 1.79 -2.19 15.97
N CYS A 7 0.98 -1.39 15.25
CA CYS A 7 1.18 0.05 15.13
C CYS A 7 -0.04 0.81 15.66
N GLY A 8 0.16 1.65 16.69
CA GLY A 8 -0.89 2.45 17.31
C GLY A 8 -0.88 3.91 16.84
N ASN A 9 -1.97 4.33 16.18
CA ASN A 9 -2.49 5.68 15.95
C ASN A 9 -1.63 6.78 15.26
N LEU A 10 -2.36 7.58 14.46
CA LEU A 10 -2.06 8.66 13.48
C LEU A 10 -0.94 9.70 13.73
N ASN A 11 -0.11 9.57 14.76
CA ASN A 11 1.06 10.42 14.96
C ASN A 11 2.25 9.62 15.51
N VAL A 12 2.35 8.35 15.11
CA VAL A 12 3.35 7.36 15.51
C VAL A 12 4.74 7.99 15.52
N ARG A 13 5.24 8.34 16.71
CA ARG A 13 6.65 8.71 16.93
C ARG A 13 7.54 7.46 16.93
N VAL A 14 6.94 6.31 17.21
CA VAL A 14 7.59 5.03 17.43
C VAL A 14 6.72 3.91 16.88
N CYS A 15 7.25 3.14 15.94
CA CYS A 15 6.65 1.86 15.52
C CYS A 15 7.17 0.77 16.45
N ARG A 16 6.35 -0.22 16.79
CA ARG A 16 6.79 -1.37 17.58
C ARG A 16 6.74 -2.63 16.73
N VAL A 17 7.85 -3.37 16.71
CA VAL A 17 7.93 -4.66 16.04
C VAL A 17 8.12 -5.72 17.11
N LEU A 18 7.26 -6.74 17.13
CA LEU A 18 7.44 -7.91 17.98
C LEU A 18 8.26 -8.94 17.22
N GLN A 19 9.38 -9.36 17.80
CA GLN A 19 10.20 -10.45 17.28
C GLN A 19 10.00 -11.67 18.17
N GLU A 20 9.35 -12.71 17.65
CA GLU A 20 8.98 -13.91 18.42
C GLU A 20 10.15 -14.59 19.14
N ARG A 21 11.37 -14.47 18.60
CA ARG A 21 12.56 -15.09 19.21
C ARG A 21 12.85 -14.60 20.62
N ASP A 22 12.55 -13.34 20.90
CA ASP A 22 12.92 -12.69 22.16
C ASP A 22 11.69 -12.33 23.00
N GLY A 23 10.48 -12.35 22.43
CA GLY A 23 9.24 -11.97 23.12
C GLY A 23 9.15 -10.48 23.52
N HIS A 24 10.12 -9.66 23.12
CA HIS A 24 10.18 -8.23 23.44
C HIS A 24 9.80 -7.36 22.23
N TYR A 25 9.07 -6.28 22.49
CA TYR A 25 8.80 -5.24 21.49
C TYR A 25 10.05 -4.39 21.27
N ARG A 26 10.47 -4.27 20.01
CA ARG A 26 11.52 -3.33 19.61
C ARG A 26 10.89 -2.03 19.09
N GLU A 27 11.37 -0.90 19.60
CA GLU A 27 10.90 0.42 19.24
C GLU A 27 11.72 0.99 18.07
N ILE A 28 11.06 1.28 16.95
CA ILE A 28 11.64 1.93 15.78
C ILE A 28 11.17 3.37 15.76
N ASN A 29 12.10 4.30 16.03
CA ASN A 29 11.80 5.72 15.99
C ASN A 29 11.59 6.21 14.55
N THR A 30 10.48 6.91 14.33
CA THR A 30 10.10 7.44 13.02
C THR A 30 10.50 8.91 12.84
N ARG A 31 10.97 9.60 13.89
CA ARG A 31 11.27 11.05 13.85
C ARG A 31 12.69 11.41 14.23
N VAL A 32 13.29 10.71 15.19
CA VAL A 32 14.60 11.00 15.76
C VAL A 32 15.56 9.90 15.35
N GLY A 33 16.71 10.26 14.78
CA GLY A 33 17.69 9.31 14.23
C GLY A 33 17.77 9.32 12.70
N PRO A 34 16.68 9.03 11.95
CA PRO A 34 16.74 8.98 10.50
C PRO A 34 16.94 10.38 9.89
N ARG A 35 17.53 10.42 8.68
CA ARG A 35 17.63 11.64 7.86
C ARG A 35 16.27 12.30 7.72
N LEU A 36 16.24 13.62 7.60
CA LEU A 36 15.01 14.41 7.56
C LEU A 36 14.01 13.94 6.48
N GLU A 37 14.52 13.38 5.38
CA GLU A 37 13.73 12.79 4.28
C GLU A 37 13.03 11.48 4.68
N LEU A 38 13.70 10.68 5.51
CA LEU A 38 13.24 9.38 5.98
C LEU A 38 12.40 9.48 7.28
N GLN A 39 12.00 10.69 7.67
CA GLN A 39 11.19 10.94 8.85
C GLN A 39 9.68 10.89 8.58
N GLY A 40 8.95 10.39 9.56
CA GLY A 40 7.51 10.24 9.55
C GLY A 40 7.07 8.89 9.01
N LEU A 41 5.78 8.65 9.17
CA LEU A 41 5.10 7.42 8.80
C LEU A 41 3.80 7.81 8.07
N ARG A 42 3.64 7.32 6.85
CA ARG A 42 2.39 7.35 6.07
C ARG A 42 1.84 5.95 5.87
N ASP A 43 2.70 5.01 5.50
CA ASP A 43 2.39 3.59 5.33
C ASP A 43 3.57 2.71 5.73
N MET A 44 3.32 1.44 6.04
CA MET A 44 4.37 0.46 6.28
C MET A 44 3.97 -0.94 5.81
N VAL A 45 4.96 -1.72 5.40
CA VAL A 45 4.79 -3.13 5.02
C VAL A 45 5.95 -3.93 5.59
N LEU A 46 5.63 -5.01 6.27
CA LEU A 46 6.61 -6.02 6.67
C LEU A 46 6.53 -7.21 5.72
N LYS A 47 7.68 -7.60 5.18
CA LYS A 47 7.82 -8.81 4.37
C LYS A 47 9.03 -9.60 4.85
N GLY A 48 8.78 -10.74 5.48
CA GLY A 48 9.84 -11.53 6.11
C GLY A 48 10.52 -10.72 7.23
N TYR A 49 11.83 -10.48 7.08
CA TYR A 49 12.62 -9.62 7.98
C TYR A 49 12.81 -8.19 7.46
N SER A 50 12.18 -7.83 6.34
CA SER A 50 12.29 -6.48 5.76
C SER A 50 11.08 -5.63 6.10
N LEU A 51 11.30 -4.51 6.78
CA LEU A 51 10.27 -3.50 7.05
C LEU A 51 10.46 -2.31 6.11
N TYR A 52 9.46 -2.04 5.30
CA TYR A 52 9.38 -0.90 4.41
C TYR A 52 8.47 0.15 5.03
N VAL A 53 8.91 1.41 5.04
CA VAL A 53 8.17 2.54 5.63
C VAL A 53 8.08 3.64 4.58
N LEU A 54 6.84 3.97 4.18
CA LEU A 54 6.54 5.16 3.40
C LEU A 54 6.52 6.36 4.34
N THR A 55 7.39 7.34 4.09
CA THR A 55 7.56 8.49 4.98
C THR A 55 6.64 9.64 4.62
N LYS A 56 6.61 10.69 5.45
CA LYS A 56 5.76 11.87 5.18
C LYS A 56 6.19 12.65 3.93
N ARG A 57 7.44 12.47 3.50
CA ARG A 57 8.04 13.13 2.34
C ARG A 57 8.13 12.21 1.14
N ASP A 58 7.38 11.11 1.16
CA ASP A 58 7.27 10.16 0.06
C ASP A 58 8.60 9.47 -0.25
N TYR A 59 9.41 9.23 0.79
CA TYR A 59 10.57 8.34 0.70
C TYR A 59 10.17 6.95 1.16
N ILE A 60 10.86 5.92 0.64
CA ILE A 60 10.77 4.57 1.17
C ILE A 60 12.01 4.32 2.02
N ARG A 61 11.79 4.20 3.34
CA ARG A 61 12.80 3.75 4.28
C ARG A 61 12.73 2.22 4.36
N HIS A 62 13.85 1.55 4.18
CA HIS A 62 13.96 0.09 4.22
C HIS A 62 14.82 -0.33 5.41
N LEU A 63 14.24 -1.13 6.31
CA LEU A 63 14.89 -1.62 7.52
C LEU A 63 15.01 -3.14 7.45
N ASP A 64 16.22 -3.64 7.68
CA ASP A 64 16.50 -5.05 7.85
C ASP A 64 16.43 -5.42 9.34
N LEU A 65 15.52 -6.33 9.68
CA LEU A 65 15.24 -6.81 11.04
C LEU A 65 15.87 -8.18 11.33
N SER A 66 16.70 -8.72 10.42
CA SER A 66 17.29 -10.05 10.58
C SER A 66 18.41 -10.11 11.62
N GLY A 67 18.97 -8.98 12.01
CA GLY A 67 20.08 -8.90 12.97
C GLY A 67 19.66 -9.18 14.41
N GLU A 68 20.56 -9.81 15.18
CA GLU A 68 20.34 -10.14 16.59
C GLU A 68 20.25 -8.86 17.46
N ASP A 69 21.13 -7.88 17.23
CA ASP A 69 21.27 -6.67 18.06
C ASP A 69 20.36 -5.49 17.68
N GLY A 70 19.48 -5.64 16.70
CA GLY A 70 18.57 -4.54 16.34
C GLY A 70 18.03 -4.62 14.93
N PHE A 71 17.90 -3.45 14.33
CA PHE A 71 17.60 -3.30 12.91
C PHE A 71 18.70 -2.49 12.24
N LYS A 72 18.94 -2.77 10.96
CA LYS A 72 19.83 -1.98 10.13
C LYS A 72 19.02 -1.15 9.15
N ASP A 73 19.30 0.15 9.09
CA ASP A 73 18.75 1.00 8.04
C ASP A 73 19.51 0.72 6.74
N VAL A 74 18.84 0.03 5.81
CA VAL A 74 19.37 -0.38 4.50
C VAL A 74 18.69 0.41 3.38
N SER A 75 18.15 1.59 3.71
CA SER A 75 17.57 2.49 2.73
C SER A 75 18.63 2.91 1.72
N GLU A 76 18.58 2.37 0.51
CA GLU A 76 19.22 3.04 -0.64
C GLU A 76 18.48 4.37 -0.86
N ASN A 77 19.08 5.34 -1.56
CA ASN A 77 18.47 6.65 -1.82
C ASN A 77 17.21 6.51 -2.72
N HIS A 78 16.12 5.97 -2.16
CA HIS A 78 14.84 5.76 -2.81
C HIS A 78 14.02 7.03 -2.64
N ARG A 79 14.22 7.96 -3.56
CA ARG A 79 13.26 9.05 -3.77
C ARG A 79 12.07 8.47 -4.52
N LEU A 80 10.86 8.68 -4.00
CA LEU A 80 9.69 8.69 -4.88
C LEU A 80 9.45 10.14 -5.29
N PRO A 81 9.10 10.42 -6.56
CA PRO A 81 8.76 11.75 -6.98
C PRO A 81 7.56 12.25 -6.21
N ARG A 82 7.67 13.52 -5.86
CA ARG A 82 6.58 14.35 -5.35
C ARG A 82 5.65 14.86 -6.47
N TRP A 83 6.05 14.72 -7.74
CA TRP A 83 5.22 15.19 -8.86
C TRP A 83 4.16 14.12 -9.17
N GLU A 84 2.95 14.31 -8.63
CA GLU A 84 1.75 13.74 -9.25
C GLU A 84 1.82 14.20 -10.70
N PRO A 85 1.95 13.31 -11.71
CA PRO A 85 1.68 13.76 -13.04
C PRO A 85 0.26 14.33 -13.00
N ASN A 86 0.05 15.48 -13.64
CA ASN A 86 -1.30 16.00 -13.91
C ASN A 86 -1.97 15.04 -14.90
N LEU A 87 -2.17 13.80 -14.47
CA LEU A 87 -2.90 12.77 -15.19
C LEU A 87 -4.31 13.33 -15.30
N SER A 88 -4.88 13.25 -16.50
CA SER A 88 -6.14 13.87 -16.87
C SER A 88 -7.25 13.37 -15.93
N THR A 89 -7.40 14.05 -14.80
CA THR A 89 -8.51 13.90 -13.86
C THR A 89 -9.82 14.00 -14.63
N LYS A 90 -9.83 14.77 -15.73
CA LYS A 90 -10.94 14.86 -16.66
C LYS A 90 -11.45 13.51 -17.18
N GLU A 91 -10.60 12.60 -17.65
CA GLU A 91 -11.04 11.29 -18.15
C GLU A 91 -11.63 10.43 -17.04
N GLU A 92 -11.00 10.43 -15.86
CA GLU A 92 -11.54 9.73 -14.69
C GLU A 92 -12.88 10.32 -14.24
N TYR A 93 -12.99 11.65 -14.24
CA TYR A 93 -14.22 12.36 -13.87
C TYR A 93 -15.35 12.05 -14.86
N GLU A 94 -15.07 12.04 -16.16
CA GLU A 94 -16.05 11.70 -17.19
C GLU A 94 -16.47 10.23 -17.08
N ARG A 95 -15.51 9.31 -16.99
CA ARG A 95 -15.75 7.86 -16.87
C ARG A 95 -16.59 7.51 -15.63
N LEU A 96 -16.32 8.16 -14.51
CA LEU A 96 -17.00 7.91 -13.23
C LEU A 96 -18.22 8.81 -12.99
N ARG A 97 -18.48 9.78 -13.87
CA ARG A 97 -19.41 10.89 -13.60
C ARG A 97 -19.15 11.54 -12.24
N ALA A 98 -17.86 11.76 -11.94
CA ALA A 98 -17.43 12.32 -10.66
C ALA A 98 -17.67 13.83 -10.60
N ILE A 99 -18.06 14.29 -9.42
CA ILE A 99 -18.23 15.71 -9.10
C ILE A 99 -16.94 16.25 -8.48
N LYS A 100 -16.35 15.52 -7.53
CA LYS A 100 -15.07 15.87 -6.91
C LYS A 100 -14.37 14.67 -6.29
N VAL A 101 -13.06 14.78 -6.07
CA VAL A 101 -12.28 13.85 -5.25
C VAL A 101 -12.62 14.08 -3.76
N THR A 102 -12.94 13.01 -3.03
CA THR A 102 -13.29 13.06 -1.60
C THR A 102 -12.14 12.62 -0.70
N SER A 103 -11.31 11.70 -1.17
CA SER A 103 -10.13 11.25 -0.43
C SER A 103 -9.01 10.82 -1.36
N ARG A 104 -7.79 10.96 -0.86
CA ARG A 104 -6.56 10.48 -1.49
C ARG A 104 -5.78 9.70 -0.45
N SER A 105 -5.23 8.56 -0.86
CA SER A 105 -4.37 7.74 -0.02
C SER A 105 -3.20 7.22 -0.83
N ASP A 106 -2.04 7.23 -0.21
CA ASP A 106 -0.79 6.71 -0.74
C ASP A 106 -0.37 5.53 0.09
N SER A 107 -0.06 4.42 -0.57
CA SER A 107 0.32 3.17 0.08
C SER A 107 1.49 2.54 -0.64
N ILE A 108 2.25 1.73 0.08
CA ILE A 108 3.30 0.89 -0.50
C ILE A 108 2.84 -0.57 -0.51
N VAL A 109 3.34 -1.30 -1.50
CA VAL A 109 3.12 -2.73 -1.67
C VAL A 109 4.43 -3.38 -2.04
N VAL A 110 4.71 -4.56 -1.47
CA VAL A 110 5.90 -5.35 -1.79
C VAL A 110 5.46 -6.59 -2.55
N LYS A 111 5.90 -6.72 -3.80
CA LYS A 111 5.57 -7.87 -4.66
C LYS A 111 6.18 -9.16 -4.12
N THR A 112 5.72 -10.32 -4.58
CA THR A 112 6.37 -11.61 -4.27
C THR A 112 7.87 -11.61 -4.63
N SER A 113 8.25 -10.96 -5.74
CA SER A 113 9.65 -10.77 -6.17
C SER A 113 10.50 -9.89 -5.24
N GLY A 114 9.89 -9.13 -4.34
CA GLY A 114 10.57 -8.13 -3.51
C GLY A 114 10.61 -6.72 -4.12
N GLU A 115 10.13 -6.55 -5.35
CA GLU A 115 9.94 -5.23 -5.96
C GLU A 115 8.89 -4.43 -5.17
N VAL A 116 9.21 -3.17 -4.87
CA VAL A 116 8.30 -2.27 -4.14
C VAL A 116 7.52 -1.41 -5.14
N LEU A 117 6.20 -1.44 -4.98
CA LEU A 117 5.24 -0.65 -5.74
C LEU A 117 4.66 0.44 -4.86
N TYR A 118 4.39 1.58 -5.49
CA TYR A 118 3.65 2.69 -4.91
C TYR A 118 2.22 2.70 -5.47
N VAL A 119 1.23 2.72 -4.59
CA VAL A 119 -0.18 2.68 -4.96
C VAL A 119 -0.82 4.00 -4.56
N HIS A 120 -1.28 4.74 -5.56
CA HIS A 120 -2.10 5.92 -5.36
C HIS A 120 -3.57 5.56 -5.48
N SER A 121 -4.37 5.92 -4.49
CA SER A 121 -5.80 5.65 -4.43
C SER A 121 -6.58 6.95 -4.31
N ARG A 122 -7.64 7.08 -5.11
CA ARG A 122 -8.54 8.24 -5.10
C ARG A 122 -9.98 7.76 -4.98
N SER A 123 -10.72 8.31 -4.03
CA SER A 123 -12.18 8.14 -3.99
C SER A 123 -12.86 9.39 -4.51
N TYR A 124 -13.98 9.19 -5.21
CA TYR A 124 -14.74 10.26 -5.82
C TYR A 124 -16.16 10.34 -5.25
N GLU A 125 -16.71 11.53 -5.25
CA GLU A 125 -18.14 11.77 -5.09
C GLU A 125 -18.79 11.79 -6.46
N THR A 126 -19.92 11.10 -6.59
CA THR A 126 -20.75 11.10 -7.79
C THR A 126 -22.15 11.56 -7.44
N SER A 127 -23.02 11.75 -8.43
CA SER A 127 -24.45 12.00 -8.18
C SER A 127 -25.19 10.81 -7.56
N THR A 128 -24.55 9.63 -7.51
CA THR A 128 -25.08 8.43 -6.85
C THR A 128 -24.52 8.30 -5.43
N LEU A 129 -25.15 7.46 -4.60
CA LEU A 129 -24.60 7.11 -3.28
C LEU A 129 -23.32 6.26 -3.37
N GLU A 130 -22.94 5.81 -4.58
CA GLU A 130 -21.72 5.06 -4.77
C GLU A 130 -20.50 6.01 -4.76
N ARG A 131 -19.48 5.61 -4.00
CA ARG A 131 -18.20 6.29 -3.90
C ARG A 131 -17.16 5.46 -4.66
N PRO A 132 -17.03 5.62 -6.00
CA PRO A 132 -16.06 4.87 -6.77
C PRO A 132 -14.65 5.24 -6.31
N ARG A 133 -13.75 4.26 -6.40
CA ARG A 133 -12.34 4.40 -6.08
C ARG A 133 -11.52 4.03 -7.33
N THR A 134 -10.44 4.75 -7.59
CA THR A 134 -9.48 4.40 -8.63
C THR A 134 -8.12 4.18 -8.02
N PHE A 135 -7.34 3.35 -8.71
CA PHE A 135 -5.99 3.01 -8.29
C PHE A 135 -5.05 3.20 -9.45
N ARG A 136 -3.88 3.75 -9.14
CA ARG A 136 -2.74 3.82 -10.03
C ARG A 136 -1.55 3.24 -9.31
N VAL A 137 -0.83 2.36 -10.00
CA VAL A 137 0.29 1.63 -9.45
C VAL A 137 1.54 2.11 -10.15
N PHE A 138 2.58 2.36 -9.39
CA PHE A 138 3.82 2.92 -9.88
C PHE A 138 5.00 2.12 -9.36
N LYS A 139 6.07 2.09 -10.15
CA LYS A 139 7.36 1.55 -9.75
C LYS A 139 8.46 2.53 -10.09
N ARG A 140 9.63 2.34 -9.49
CA ARG A 140 10.82 3.12 -9.80
C ARG A 140 11.21 2.91 -11.27
N ASP A 141 11.49 3.99 -11.99
CA ASP A 141 12.13 3.87 -13.31
C ASP A 141 13.62 3.52 -13.10
N PRO A 142 14.10 2.38 -13.62
CA PRO A 142 15.52 2.02 -13.53
C PRO A 142 16.46 2.95 -14.30
N LYS A 143 15.96 3.83 -15.18
CA LYS A 143 16.78 4.73 -16.04
C LYS A 143 17.33 5.98 -15.34
N GLN A 144 17.29 6.05 -14.02
CA GLN A 144 17.90 7.15 -13.26
C GLN A 144 19.44 7.13 -13.37
N VAL A 145 19.99 7.85 -14.34
CA VAL A 145 21.44 7.92 -14.62
C VAL A 145 22.10 9.21 -14.07
N HIS A 146 21.36 10.24 -13.64
CA HIS A 146 22.00 11.46 -13.12
C HIS A 146 21.36 12.05 -11.84
N PRO A 147 22.14 12.20 -10.74
CA PRO A 147 21.67 12.73 -9.45
C PRO A 147 21.41 14.24 -9.42
N SER A 148 21.56 14.95 -10.55
CA SER A 148 21.46 16.42 -10.64
C SER A 148 20.11 16.95 -11.13
N THR A 149 19.23 16.09 -11.64
CA THR A 149 17.87 16.47 -12.07
C THR A 149 16.88 16.01 -11.00
N ASN A 150 16.07 16.93 -10.48
CA ASN A 150 14.99 16.67 -9.51
C ASN A 150 13.81 15.87 -10.14
N ASP A 151 14.09 15.05 -11.13
CA ASP A 151 13.10 14.42 -12.02
C ASP A 151 13.11 12.91 -11.83
N ASP A 152 12.78 12.50 -10.60
CA ASP A 152 12.66 11.09 -10.22
C ASP A 152 11.36 10.50 -10.81
N THR A 153 11.19 10.42 -12.12
CA THR A 153 9.94 9.92 -12.70
C THR A 153 9.66 8.46 -12.30
N LEU A 154 8.44 8.18 -11.83
CA LEU A 154 7.95 6.81 -11.65
C LEU A 154 7.38 6.31 -12.96
N ALA A 155 7.58 5.02 -13.23
CA ALA A 155 6.87 4.33 -14.29
C ALA A 155 5.51 3.85 -13.76
N GLU A 156 4.42 4.30 -14.39
CA GLU A 156 3.10 3.71 -14.14
C GLU A 156 3.12 2.24 -14.60
N VAL A 157 2.48 1.39 -13.81
CA VAL A 157 2.38 -0.05 -14.02
C VAL A 157 0.95 -0.34 -14.42
N ASP A 158 0.76 -0.73 -15.69
CA ASP A 158 -0.57 -1.06 -16.23
C ASP A 158 -1.00 -2.51 -15.95
N SER A 159 -0.05 -3.36 -15.52
CA SER A 159 -0.32 -4.77 -15.22
C SER A 159 0.55 -5.32 -14.09
N LEU A 160 -0.07 -6.08 -13.17
CA LEU A 160 0.62 -6.90 -12.16
C LEU A 160 1.05 -8.28 -12.69
N GLY A 161 0.66 -8.63 -13.91
CA GLY A 161 0.93 -9.94 -14.50
C GLY A 161 0.02 -11.04 -13.92
N ASP A 162 0.62 -12.14 -13.49
CA ASP A 162 -0.01 -13.28 -12.84
C ASP A 162 -0.23 -13.07 -11.32
N GLU A 163 -0.01 -11.86 -10.81
CA GLU A 163 -0.19 -11.52 -9.40
C GLU A 163 -1.48 -10.75 -9.13
N ALA A 164 -2.03 -10.94 -7.94
CA ALA A 164 -3.08 -10.11 -7.35
C ALA A 164 -2.51 -9.32 -6.16
N LEU A 165 -2.92 -8.05 -6.04
CA LEU A 165 -2.48 -7.15 -4.98
C LEU A 165 -3.51 -7.09 -3.87
N PHE A 166 -3.09 -7.35 -2.63
CA PHE A 166 -3.94 -7.20 -1.45
C PHE A 166 -3.61 -5.88 -0.77
N LEU A 167 -4.40 -4.86 -1.11
CA LEU A 167 -4.18 -3.48 -0.69
C LEU A 167 -4.51 -3.25 0.78
N ASP A 168 -4.95 -4.19 1.58
CA ASP A 168 -4.97 -3.98 3.04
C ASP A 168 -3.73 -4.59 3.72
N LEU A 169 -3.10 -5.57 3.05
CA LEU A 169 -1.95 -6.31 3.56
C LEU A 169 -0.59 -5.75 3.09
N GLY A 170 -0.57 -4.98 2.00
CA GLY A 170 0.69 -4.44 1.48
C GLY A 170 1.50 -5.44 0.65
N ILE A 171 0.89 -6.54 0.21
CA ILE A 171 1.58 -7.62 -0.49
C ILE A 171 0.89 -7.96 -1.80
N THR A 172 1.61 -8.68 -2.66
CA THR A 172 1.01 -9.41 -3.78
C THR A 172 1.09 -10.91 -3.57
N VAL A 173 0.22 -11.64 -4.27
CA VAL A 173 0.16 -13.10 -4.27
C VAL A 173 0.13 -13.56 -5.72
N LYS A 174 0.89 -14.61 -6.05
CA LYS A 174 0.79 -15.26 -7.36
C LYS A 174 -0.52 -16.02 -7.47
N VAL A 175 -1.27 -15.74 -8.52
CA VAL A 175 -2.52 -16.43 -8.81
C VAL A 175 -2.19 -17.63 -9.67
N ALA A 176 -2.20 -18.83 -9.09
CA ALA A 176 -2.06 -20.04 -9.87
C ALA A 176 -3.40 -20.43 -10.52
N ALA A 177 -3.34 -21.24 -11.58
CA ALA A 177 -4.51 -21.58 -12.40
C ALA A 177 -5.64 -22.31 -11.61
N ASP A 178 -5.31 -22.88 -10.46
CA ASP A 178 -6.21 -23.60 -9.56
C ASP A 178 -6.76 -22.72 -8.41
N HIS A 179 -6.31 -21.47 -8.27
CA HIS A 179 -6.81 -20.56 -7.24
C HIS A 179 -8.24 -20.14 -7.56
N ILE A 180 -9.20 -20.73 -6.85
CA ILE A 180 -10.61 -20.38 -7.00
C ILE A 180 -10.86 -19.02 -6.33
N GLY A 181 -11.30 -18.04 -7.12
CA GLY A 181 -11.83 -16.77 -6.62
C GLY A 181 -10.84 -15.60 -6.50
N ILE A 182 -9.57 -15.79 -6.84
CA ILE A 182 -8.59 -14.70 -6.97
C ILE A 182 -8.31 -14.44 -8.45
N GLU A 183 -8.48 -13.20 -8.88
CA GLU A 183 -8.25 -12.77 -10.26
C GLU A 183 -6.84 -12.17 -10.39
N PRO A 184 -6.04 -12.56 -11.41
CA PRO A 184 -4.76 -11.92 -11.67
C PRO A 184 -4.98 -10.49 -12.16
N ASN A 185 -3.96 -9.64 -12.01
CA ASN A 185 -4.01 -8.25 -12.41
C ASN A 185 -5.14 -7.42 -11.75
N SER A 186 -5.48 -7.80 -10.51
CA SER A 186 -6.52 -7.15 -9.71
C SER A 186 -5.98 -6.67 -8.37
N ILE A 187 -6.60 -5.61 -7.84
CA ILE A 187 -6.34 -5.02 -6.53
C ILE A 187 -7.54 -5.30 -5.63
N TYR A 188 -7.30 -6.08 -4.59
CA TYR A 188 -8.24 -6.43 -3.54
C TYR A 188 -8.10 -5.42 -2.40
N PHE A 189 -9.18 -4.78 -1.99
CA PHE A 189 -9.14 -3.74 -0.94
C PHE A 189 -10.44 -3.69 -0.14
N THR A 190 -10.33 -3.33 1.14
CA THR A 190 -11.47 -2.90 1.94
C THR A 190 -11.75 -1.42 1.69
N ARG A 191 -13.00 -0.99 1.89
CA ARG A 191 -13.34 0.45 1.81
C ARG A 191 -12.65 1.31 2.88
N GLY A 192 -12.03 0.70 3.90
CA GLY A 192 -11.20 1.38 4.89
C GLY A 192 -9.84 1.83 4.34
N ASP A 193 -9.14 2.65 5.10
CA ASP A 193 -7.74 2.99 4.90
C ASP A 193 -6.87 2.36 6.00
N ARG A 194 -5.83 1.62 5.61
CA ARG A 194 -5.00 0.76 6.49
C ARG A 194 -4.58 1.38 7.83
N ILE A 195 -4.28 2.68 7.84
CA ILE A 195 -3.67 3.37 9.00
C ILE A 195 -4.59 4.42 9.62
N ARG A 196 -5.61 4.88 8.90
CA ARG A 196 -6.60 5.76 9.52
C ARG A 196 -7.71 4.85 10.00
N HIS A 197 -7.65 4.50 11.28
CA HIS A 197 -8.77 3.88 12.00
C HIS A 197 -9.95 4.85 12.08
N ASN A 198 -10.52 5.24 10.93
CA ASN A 198 -11.85 5.78 10.88
C ASN A 198 -12.80 4.60 11.05
N ASN A 199 -13.85 4.79 11.86
CA ASN A 199 -14.93 3.82 11.99
C ASN A 199 -15.44 3.44 10.59
N VAL A 200 -15.14 2.21 10.17
CA VAL A 200 -15.51 1.70 8.86
C VAL A 200 -16.99 1.36 8.93
N SER A 201 -17.84 2.17 8.29
CA SER A 201 -19.29 1.92 8.27
C SER A 201 -19.70 0.83 7.27
N CYS A 202 -18.76 0.28 6.49
CA CYS A 202 -19.03 -0.64 5.40
C CYS A 202 -17.82 -1.54 5.13
N LEU A 203 -17.96 -2.83 5.48
CA LEU A 203 -16.97 -3.88 5.28
C LEU A 203 -17.07 -4.51 3.87
N ASP A 204 -17.41 -3.69 2.87
CA ASP A 204 -17.43 -4.17 1.49
C ASP A 204 -15.98 -4.39 1.04
N MET A 205 -15.64 -5.66 0.80
CA MET A 205 -14.47 -6.03 0.02
C MET A 205 -14.72 -5.71 -1.45
N CYS A 206 -13.77 -5.03 -2.07
CA CYS A 206 -13.83 -4.64 -3.47
C CYS A 206 -12.64 -5.21 -4.23
N VAL A 207 -12.87 -5.56 -5.49
CA VAL A 207 -11.85 -6.00 -6.44
C VAL A 207 -11.80 -4.98 -7.56
N TYR A 208 -10.62 -4.38 -7.76
CA TYR A 208 -10.36 -3.45 -8.85
C TYR A 208 -9.46 -4.11 -9.89
N ASN A 209 -9.96 -4.32 -11.10
CA ASN A 209 -9.14 -4.87 -12.17
C ASN A 209 -8.31 -3.76 -12.82
N LEU A 210 -6.98 -3.92 -12.85
CA LEU A 210 -6.05 -2.87 -13.25
C LEU A 210 -6.11 -2.56 -14.76
N ALA A 211 -6.46 -3.56 -15.58
CA ALA A 211 -6.60 -3.40 -17.03
C ALA A 211 -7.92 -2.73 -17.43
N THR A 212 -9.05 -3.22 -16.90
CA THR A 212 -10.39 -2.71 -17.24
C THR A 212 -10.78 -1.48 -16.44
N LYS A 213 -10.05 -1.18 -15.35
CA LYS A 213 -10.31 -0.09 -14.40
C LYS A 213 -11.68 -0.20 -13.73
N ASN A 214 -12.28 -1.40 -13.68
CA ASN A 214 -13.60 -1.64 -13.09
C ASN A 214 -13.48 -2.11 -11.64
N ILE A 215 -14.47 -1.73 -10.82
CA ILE A 215 -14.63 -2.24 -9.46
C ILE A 215 -15.78 -3.23 -9.43
N ASN A 216 -15.53 -4.43 -8.93
CA ASN A 216 -16.54 -5.39 -8.55
C ASN A 216 -16.59 -5.49 -7.02
N ARG A 217 -17.78 -5.63 -6.45
CA ARG A 217 -17.91 -5.94 -5.01
C ARG A 217 -17.76 -7.44 -4.83
N PHE A 218 -16.96 -7.83 -3.84
CA PHE A 218 -16.84 -9.22 -3.45
C PHE A 218 -18.04 -9.56 -2.55
N HIS A 219 -19.11 -10.06 -3.17
CA HIS A 219 -20.41 -10.26 -2.51
C HIS A 219 -20.44 -11.41 -1.48
N CYS A 220 -19.36 -12.19 -1.32
CA CYS A 220 -19.37 -13.35 -0.42
C CYS A 220 -19.49 -13.03 1.08
N LEU A 221 -19.30 -11.78 1.50
CA LEU A 221 -19.29 -11.41 2.93
C LEU A 221 -20.56 -10.71 3.41
N SER A 222 -21.53 -10.38 2.55
CA SER A 222 -22.70 -9.57 2.93
C SER A 222 -23.64 -10.24 3.94
N ASN A 223 -23.48 -11.53 4.22
CA ASN A 223 -24.28 -12.30 5.17
C ASN A 223 -23.58 -12.56 6.51
N LEU A 224 -22.35 -12.05 6.71
CA LEU A 224 -21.58 -12.26 7.93
C LEU A 224 -21.54 -10.96 8.75
N GLU A 225 -21.96 -11.00 10.01
CA GLU A 225 -21.84 -9.88 10.97
C GLU A 225 -20.39 -9.73 11.46
N VAL A 226 -19.44 -9.61 10.53
CA VAL A 226 -18.04 -9.36 10.87
C VAL A 226 -17.90 -7.87 11.21
N LYS A 227 -17.01 -7.51 12.15
CA LYS A 227 -16.70 -6.11 12.50
C LYS A 227 -15.44 -5.59 11.81
N ASP A 228 -14.63 -6.48 11.26
CA ASP A 228 -13.38 -6.18 10.59
C ASP A 228 -13.07 -7.27 9.55
N ALA A 229 -12.71 -6.90 8.32
CA ALA A 229 -12.45 -7.85 7.25
C ALA A 229 -10.93 -7.99 7.07
N GLN A 230 -10.39 -9.16 7.38
CA GLN A 230 -8.98 -9.48 7.19
C GLN A 230 -8.80 -10.53 6.10
N TRP A 231 -7.76 -10.38 5.31
CA TRP A 231 -7.39 -11.32 4.26
C TRP A 231 -6.61 -12.48 4.87
N PHE A 232 -7.20 -13.68 4.83
CA PHE A 232 -6.48 -14.92 5.14
C PHE A 232 -6.07 -15.59 3.84
N LEU A 233 -4.77 -15.66 3.61
CA LEU A 233 -4.21 -16.34 2.46
C LEU A 233 -3.81 -17.75 2.89
N PRO A 234 -4.20 -18.80 2.14
CA PRO A 234 -3.69 -20.15 2.40
C PRO A 234 -2.16 -20.15 2.24
N SER A 235 -1.48 -20.72 3.24
CA SER A 235 -0.01 -20.85 3.31
C SER A 235 0.52 -22.01 2.47
#